data_AF-A0A831PRF5-F1
#
_entry.id   AF-A0A831PRF5-F1
#
_cell.length_a   1.000
_cell.length_b   1.000
_cell.length_c   1.000
_cell.angle_alpha   90.00
_cell.angle_beta   90.00
_cell.angle_gamma   90.00
#
_symmetry.space_group_name_H-M   'P 1'
#
loop_
_entity.id
_entity.type
_entity.pdbx_description
1 polymer ?
#
loop_
_entity_poly.entity_id
_entity_poly.type
_entity_poly.pdbx_seq_one_letter_code
_entity_poly.pdbx_strand_id
1 'polypeptide(L)' 'NKRTARIVSNAVLMNNNYCPISFRTVDSIDYKKAILLFYEQNNITNFKRIFIDQFEFAVNTYF' A
#
# COMPACT_ATOMS: atom_id res chain seq x y z
N ASN A 1 -11.22 -0.24 -9.03
CA ASN A 1 -11.44 1.10 -8.42
C ASN A 1 -10.44 1.30 -7.26
N LYS A 2 -9.70 2.42 -7.24
CA LYS A 2 -8.61 2.70 -6.28
C LYS A 2 -9.06 2.81 -4.81
N ARG A 3 -10.31 3.20 -4.56
CA ARG A 3 -10.86 3.26 -3.18
C ARG A 3 -11.18 1.87 -2.64
N THR A 4 -11.89 1.05 -3.42
CA THR A 4 -12.26 -0.32 -3.04
C THR A 4 -11.04 -1.18 -2.71
N ALA A 5 -9.98 -1.13 -3.52
CA ALA A 5 -8.76 -1.90 -3.29
C ALA A 5 -8.11 -1.59 -1.93
N ARG A 6 -8.07 -0.31 -1.54
CA ARG A 6 -7.52 0.12 -0.25
C ARG A 6 -8.38 -0.33 0.93
N ILE A 7 -9.70 -0.24 0.80
CA ILE A 7 -10.63 -0.69 1.84
C ILE A 7 -10.49 -2.20 2.03
N VAL A 8 -10.48 -2.98 0.95
CA VAL A 8 -10.31 -4.45 1.02
C VAL A 8 -8.96 -4.82 1.64
N SER A 9 -7.87 -4.15 1.23
CA SER A 9 -6.55 -4.35 1.83
C SER A 9 -6.56 -4.13 3.34
N ASN A 10 -7.14 -3.01 3.80
CA ASN A 10 -7.20 -2.70 5.23
C ASN A 10 -8.14 -3.64 5.98
N ALA A 11 -9.24 -4.09 5.36
CA ALA A 11 -10.12 -5.09 5.96
C ALA A 11 -9.38 -6.41 6.24
N VAL A 12 -8.54 -6.88 5.31
CA VAL A 12 -7.71 -8.08 5.51
C VAL A 12 -6.69 -7.89 6.63
N LEU A 13 -6.02 -6.72 6.69
CA LEU A 13 -5.08 -6.40 7.76
C LEU A 13 -5.77 -6.41 9.12
N MET A 14 -6.89 -5.70 9.24
CA MET A 14 -7.66 -5.60 10.49
C MET A 14 -8.20 -6.97 10.93
N ASN A 15 -8.66 -7.81 10.00
CA ASN A 15 -9.11 -9.18 10.31
C ASN A 15 -7.99 -10.05 10.90
N ASN A 16 -6.73 -9.74 10.59
CA ASN A 16 -5.56 -10.41 11.14
C ASN A 16 -4.91 -9.61 12.29
N ASN A 17 -5.64 -8.66 12.89
CA ASN A 17 -5.17 -7.79 13.99
C ASN A 17 -3.91 -6.96 13.64
N TYR A 18 -3.71 -6.62 12.38
CA TYR A 18 -2.65 -5.72 11.93
C TYR A 18 -3.17 -4.28 11.77
N CYS A 19 -2.26 -3.32 11.94
CA CYS A 19 -2.54 -1.90 11.74
C CYS A 19 -3.04 -1.61 10.30
N PRO A 20 -4.12 -0.83 10.13
CA PRO A 20 -4.52 -0.35 8.81
C PRO A 20 -3.47 0.60 8.24
N ILE A 21 -3.29 0.61 6.92
CA ILE A 21 -2.31 1.46 6.25
C ILE A 21 -2.96 2.56 5.41
N SER A 22 -2.20 3.61 5.15
CA SER A 22 -2.60 4.73 4.30
C SER A 22 -1.47 5.06 3.33
N PHE A 23 -1.79 5.18 2.04
CA PHE A 23 -0.83 5.58 1.01
C PHE A 23 -0.76 7.10 0.81
N ARG A 24 -1.24 7.91 1.76
CA ARG A 24 -1.35 9.37 1.59
C ARG A 24 0.02 10.06 1.60
N THR A 25 0.99 9.50 2.31
CA THR A 25 2.35 10.04 2.44
C THR A 25 3.26 9.58 1.30
N VAL A 26 2.80 8.66 0.44
CA VAL A 26 3.53 8.21 -0.74
C VAL A 26 3.43 9.25 -1.84
N ASP A 27 4.57 9.58 -2.47
CA ASP A 27 4.60 10.47 -3.63
C ASP A 27 3.69 9.92 -4.75
N SER A 28 2.86 10.81 -5.31
CA SER A 28 1.85 10.41 -6.28
C SER A 28 2.45 9.89 -7.60
N ILE A 29 3.65 10.35 -7.97
CA ILE A 29 4.41 9.89 -9.14
C ILE A 29 4.92 8.48 -8.88
N ASP A 30 5.49 8.23 -7.71
CA ASP A 30 6.04 6.92 -7.36
C ASP A 30 4.96 5.85 -7.25
N TYR A 31 3.82 6.20 -6.62
CA TYR A 31 2.67 5.31 -6.58
C TYR A 31 2.15 4.97 -7.99
N LYS A 32 2.05 5.97 -8.89
CA LYS A 32 1.61 5.75 -10.28
C LYS A 32 2.62 4.90 -11.06
N LYS A 33 3.92 5.13 -10.91
CA LYS A 33 4.98 4.33 -11.56
C LYS A 33 4.94 2.88 -11.09
N ALA A 34 4.80 2.65 -9.79
CA ALA A 34 4.71 1.29 -9.24
C ALA A 34 3.48 0.54 -9.77
N ILE A 35 2.33 1.22 -9.84
CA ILE A 35 1.11 0.67 -10.43
C ILE A 35 1.29 0.38 -11.93
N LEU A 36 1.91 1.29 -12.69
CA LEU A 36 2.16 1.12 -14.12
C LEU A 36 3.07 -0.09 -14.39
N LEU A 37 4.17 -0.22 -13.66
CA LEU A 37 5.08 -1.37 -13.79
C LEU A 37 4.39 -2.69 -13.44
N PHE A 38 3.51 -2.68 -12.43
CA PHE A 38 2.71 -3.84 -12.11
C PHE A 38 1.76 -4.22 -13.26
N TYR A 39 1.09 -3.25 -13.89
CA TYR A 39 0.18 -3.56 -15.00
C TYR A 39 0.88 -3.97 -16.29
N GLU A 40 1.96 -3.29 -16.66
CA GLU A 40 2.64 -3.51 -17.94
C GLU A 40 3.59 -4.71 -17.92
N GLN A 41 4.25 -4.94 -16.78
CA GLN A 41 5.31 -5.94 -16.66
C GLN A 41 4.97 -7.06 -15.67
N ASN A 42 3.74 -7.06 -15.11
CA ASN A 42 3.32 -7.97 -14.04
C ASN A 42 4.30 -8.00 -12.85
N ASN A 43 5.00 -6.89 -12.62
CA ASN A 43 6.06 -6.80 -11.62
C ASN A 43 5.56 -6.07 -10.37
N ILE A 44 5.29 -6.82 -9.30
CA ILE A 44 4.75 -6.29 -8.04
C ILE A 44 5.83 -5.65 -7.14
N THR A 45 7.12 -5.80 -7.45
CA THR A 45 8.24 -5.49 -6.53
C THR A 45 8.17 -4.07 -5.97
N ASN A 46 7.94 -3.07 -6.83
CA ASN A 46 7.85 -1.68 -6.41
C ASN A 46 6.62 -1.41 -5.55
N PHE A 47 5.48 -1.99 -5.90
CA PHE A 47 4.25 -1.85 -5.12
C PHE A 47 4.37 -2.54 -3.75
N LYS A 48 5.02 -3.71 -3.70
CA LYS A 48 5.31 -4.42 -2.45
C LYS A 48 6.19 -3.59 -1.52
N ARG A 49 7.23 -2.93 -2.05
CA ARG A 49 8.06 -2.03 -1.24
C ARG A 49 7.23 -0.89 -0.64
N ILE A 50 6.46 -0.17 -1.47
CA ILE A 50 5.56 0.88 -0.99
C ILE A 50 4.63 0.36 0.12
N PHE A 51 4.05 -0.82 -0.05
CA PHE A 51 3.18 -1.43 0.95
C PHE A 51 3.90 -1.64 2.30
N ILE A 52 5.10 -2.20 2.28
CA ILE A 52 5.90 -2.46 3.48
C ILE A 52 6.29 -1.14 4.16
N ASP A 53 6.77 -0.16 3.39
CA ASP A 53 7.18 1.14 3.91
C ASP A 53 6.01 1.86 4.59
N GLN A 54 4.79 1.77 4.01
CA GLN A 54 3.59 2.34 4.61
C GLN A 54 3.12 1.59 5.85
N PHE A 55 3.36 0.28 5.92
CA PHE A 55 3.08 -0.50 7.11
C PHE A 55 4.03 -0.12 8.25
N GLU A 56 5.34 -0.07 7.97
CA GLU A 56 6.35 0.37 8.94
C GLU A 56 6.09 1.80 9.43
N PHE A 57 5.76 2.71 8.51
CA PHE A 57 5.36 4.07 8.88
C PHE A 57 4.15 4.09 9.81
N ALA A 58 3.11 3.29 9.51
CA ALA A 58 1.90 3.25 10.32
C ALA A 58 2.16 2.69 11.72
N VAL A 59 3.01 1.66 11.83
CA VAL A 59 3.46 1.15 13.13
C VAL A 59 4.20 2.26 13.87
N ASN A 60 5.28 2.80 13.31
CA ASN A 60 6.13 3.78 14.00
C ASN A 60 5.44 5.11 14.38
N THR A 61 4.35 5.48 13.70
CA THR A 61 3.65 6.76 13.94
C THR A 61 2.48 6.62 14.90
N TYR A 62 1.81 5.46 14.90
CA TYR A 62 0.53 5.30 15.60
C TYR A 62 0.55 4.25 16.72
N PHE A 63 1.57 3.40 16.80
CA PHE A 63 1.68 2.28 17.74
C PHE A 63 3.07 2.17 18.37
#